data_AF-A0A8T3SIG5-F1
#
_entry.id   AF-A0A8T3SIG5-F1
#
_cell.length_a   1.000
_cell.length_b   1.000
_cell.length_c   1.000
_cell.angle_alpha   90.00
_cell.angle_beta   90.00
_cell.angle_gamma   90.00
#
_symmetry.space_group_name_H-M   'P 1'
#
loop_
_entity.id
_entity.type
_entity.pdbx_description
1 polymer ?
#
loop_
_entity_poly.entity_id
_entity_poly.type
_entity_poly.pdbx_seq_one_letter_code
_entity_poly.pdbx_strand_id
1 'polypeptide(L)'
;MAIKDQLRIISRVIDRTEALKIQYGHNKIALNELKKLKNNLTSLKQYLKNLDETNSTYKSNEVNELVKPLFLHLDILKIEMTANDYRKLSKALTGLKKLLHFHAKRYSTFQFICAWVLEFFYFI
;
A
#
# COMPACT_ATOMS: atom_id res chain seq x y z
N MET A 1 3.86 -16.45 1.20
CA MET A 1 4.46 -15.17 1.63
C MET A 1 4.11 -14.96 3.08
N ALA A 2 5.09 -14.66 3.93
CA ALA A 2 4.82 -14.38 5.33
C ALA A 2 4.13 -13.02 5.44
N ILE A 3 3.17 -12.87 6.37
CA ILE A 3 2.51 -11.58 6.66
C ILE A 3 3.57 -10.49 6.95
N LYS A 4 4.71 -10.89 7.52
CA LYS A 4 5.91 -10.04 7.72
C LYS A 4 6.39 -9.30 6.45
N ASP A 5 6.43 -9.95 5.29
CA ASP A 5 6.86 -9.29 4.05
C ASP A 5 5.80 -8.28 3.56
N GLN A 6 4.52 -8.60 3.77
CA GLN A 6 3.41 -7.70 3.46
C GLN A 6 3.46 -6.46 4.35
N LEU A 7 3.71 -6.62 5.66
CA LEU A 7 3.89 -5.54 6.62
C LEU A 7 5.09 -4.65 6.28
N ARG A 8 6.20 -5.24 5.80
CA ARG A 8 7.38 -4.49 5.33
C ARG A 8 7.01 -3.57 4.17
N ILE A 9 6.36 -4.11 3.14
CA ILE A 9 5.97 -3.36 1.94
C ILE A 9 4.96 -2.26 2.30
N ILE A 10 3.95 -2.56 3.12
CA ILE A 10 2.98 -1.55 3.59
C ILE A 10 3.69 -0.42 4.33
N SER A 11 4.65 -0.73 5.19
CA SER A 11 5.43 0.29 5.92
C SER A 11 6.18 1.21 4.96
N ARG A 12 6.82 0.66 3.92
CA ARG A 12 7.49 1.49 2.92
C ARG A 12 6.54 2.38 2.12
N VAL A 13 5.32 1.90 1.82
CA VAL A 13 4.28 2.73 1.16
C VAL A 13 3.82 3.85 2.09
N ILE A 14 3.69 3.60 3.40
CA ILE A 14 3.41 4.63 4.41
C ILE A 14 4.53 5.69 4.42
N ASP A 15 5.80 5.29 4.44
CA ASP A 15 6.94 6.20 4.47
C ASP A 15 6.98 7.07 3.21
N ARG A 16 6.72 6.48 2.04
CA ARG A 16 6.60 7.23 0.77
C ARG A 16 5.44 8.22 0.82
N THR A 17 4.30 7.83 1.40
CA THR A 17 3.13 8.70 1.55
C THR A 17 3.45 9.88 2.48
N GLU A 18 4.25 9.66 3.54
CA GLU A 18 4.71 10.74 4.43
C GLU A 18 5.66 11.70 3.72
N ALA A 19 6.61 11.19 2.93
CA ALA A 19 7.50 12.03 2.13
C ALA A 19 6.71 12.91 1.15
N LEU A 20 5.69 12.34 0.50
CA LEU A 20 4.80 13.10 -0.39
C LEU A 20 3.97 14.13 0.37
N LYS A 21 3.52 13.86 1.60
CA LYS A 21 2.83 14.87 2.41
C LYS A 21 3.71 16.09 2.69
N ILE A 22 4.99 15.89 2.95
CA ILE A 22 5.95 16.98 3.18
C ILE A 22 6.14 17.76 1.88
N GLN A 23 6.37 17.07 0.76
CA GLN A 23 6.58 17.67 -0.56
C GLN A 23 5.37 18.49 -1.03
N TYR A 24 4.15 17.97 -0.83
CA TYR A 24 2.90 18.62 -1.22
C TYR A 24 2.22 19.38 -0.08
N GLY A 25 2.96 19.72 0.99
CA GLY A 25 2.40 20.36 2.19
C GLY A 25 1.73 21.71 1.94
N HIS A 26 2.08 22.39 0.84
CA HIS A 26 1.48 23.64 0.40
C HIS A 26 0.12 23.45 -0.30
N ASN A 27 -0.15 22.27 -0.86
CA ASN A 27 -1.43 21.96 -1.51
C ASN A 27 -2.39 21.32 -0.49
N LYS A 28 -3.40 22.09 -0.06
CA LYS A 28 -4.38 21.65 0.95
C LYS A 28 -5.16 20.40 0.55
N ILE A 29 -5.48 20.25 -0.75
CA ILE A 29 -6.25 19.11 -1.26
C ILE A 29 -5.37 17.86 -1.25
N ALA A 30 -4.18 17.93 -1.87
CA ALA A 30 -3.22 16.83 -1.87
C ALA A 30 -2.85 16.40 -0.45
N LEU A 31 -2.58 17.36 0.44
CA LEU A 31 -2.23 17.08 1.82
C LEU A 31 -3.34 16.35 2.57
N ASN A 32 -4.61 16.74 2.38
CA ASN A 32 -5.74 16.09 3.02
C ASN A 32 -5.90 14.63 2.53
N GLU A 33 -5.80 14.42 1.21
CA GLU A 33 -5.92 13.09 0.62
C GLU A 33 -4.73 12.18 0.99
N LEU A 34 -3.51 12.71 1.03
CA LEU A 34 -2.35 11.96 1.49
C LEU A 34 -2.43 11.61 3.00
N LYS A 35 -3.03 12.48 3.83
CA LYS A 35 -3.32 12.16 5.25
C LYS A 35 -4.32 11.01 5.37
N LYS A 36 -5.43 11.05 4.62
CA LYS A 36 -6.44 9.97 4.60
C LYS A 36 -5.82 8.67 4.09
N LEU A 37 -5.04 8.74 3.01
CA LEU A 37 -4.34 7.59 2.45
C LEU A 37 -3.39 6.95 3.48
N LYS A 38 -2.58 7.76 4.18
CA LYS A 38 -1.72 7.28 5.26
C LYS A 38 -2.51 6.59 6.37
N ASN A 39 -3.62 7.19 6.81
CA ASN A 39 -4.44 6.63 7.87
C ASN A 39 -4.99 5.26 7.46
N ASN A 40 -5.53 5.14 6.24
CA ASN A 40 -6.03 3.88 5.71
C ASN A 40 -4.92 2.81 5.58
N LEU A 41 -3.73 3.19 5.11
CA LEU A 41 -2.57 2.30 5.08
C LEU A 41 -2.15 1.84 6.47
N THR A 42 -2.24 2.73 7.47
CA THR A 42 -1.92 2.41 8.86
C THR A 42 -2.94 1.45 9.46
N SER A 43 -4.23 1.66 9.21
CA SER A 43 -5.29 0.73 9.61
C SER A 43 -5.10 -0.64 8.98
N LEU A 44 -4.74 -0.70 7.69
CA LEU A 44 -4.44 -1.95 7.00
C LEU A 44 -3.20 -2.65 7.59
N LYS A 45 -2.14 -1.90 7.92
CA LYS A 45 -0.96 -2.43 8.59
C LYS A 45 -1.33 -3.03 9.95
N GLN A 46 -2.14 -2.34 10.74
CA GLN A 46 -2.56 -2.80 12.06
C GLN A 46 -3.44 -4.05 11.96
N TYR A 47 -4.38 -4.10 11.01
CA TYR A 47 -5.19 -5.28 10.75
C TYR A 47 -4.33 -6.52 10.43
N LEU A 48 -3.36 -6.39 9.52
CA LEU A 48 -2.46 -7.50 9.18
C LEU A 48 -1.53 -7.88 10.32
N LYS A 49 -1.10 -6.90 11.13
CA LYS A 49 -0.28 -7.17 12.32
C LYS A 49 -1.06 -8.02 13.34
N ASN A 50 -2.31 -7.68 13.61
CA ASN A 50 -3.17 -8.46 14.50
C ASN A 50 -3.37 -9.89 13.98
N LEU A 51 -3.42 -10.08 12.65
CA LEU A 51 -3.53 -11.42 12.04
C LEU A 51 -2.24 -12.24 12.15
N ASP A 52 -1.07 -11.60 12.00
CA ASP A 52 0.24 -12.22 12.24
C ASP A 52 0.36 -12.69 13.71
N GLU A 53 -0.07 -11.85 14.65
CA GLU A 53 -0.03 -12.14 16.10
C GLU A 53 -1.02 -13.24 16.51
N THR A 54 -2.20 -13.31 15.87
CA THR A 54 -3.22 -14.31 16.18
C THR A 54 -3.09 -15.60 15.36
N ASN A 55 -2.08 -15.71 14.49
CA ASN A 55 -1.94 -16.79 13.49
C ASN A 55 -3.23 -17.04 12.69
N SER A 56 -4.04 -16.00 12.51
CA SER A 56 -5.34 -16.10 11.86
C SER A 56 -5.20 -15.74 10.38
N THR A 57 -5.87 -16.51 9.52
CA THR A 57 -5.99 -16.18 8.09
C THR A 57 -7.16 -15.22 7.86
N TYR A 58 -6.91 -14.13 7.13
CA TYR A 58 -7.97 -13.25 6.65
C TYR A 58 -8.72 -13.83 5.47
N LYS A 59 -9.97 -13.39 5.27
CA LYS A 59 -10.72 -13.61 4.03
C LYS A 59 -10.39 -12.51 3.02
N SER A 60 -10.25 -12.85 1.74
CA SER A 60 -9.98 -11.87 0.66
C SER A 60 -10.96 -10.70 0.63
N ASN A 61 -12.20 -10.90 1.07
CA ASN A 61 -13.21 -9.83 1.12
C ASN A 61 -12.89 -8.77 2.18
N GLU A 62 -12.41 -9.16 3.37
CA GLU A 62 -12.10 -8.21 4.46
C GLU A 62 -10.94 -7.29 4.08
N VAL A 63 -9.90 -7.86 3.46
CA VAL A 63 -8.77 -7.08 2.97
C VAL A 63 -9.13 -6.24 1.76
N ASN A 64 -10.01 -6.71 0.88
CA ASN A 64 -10.52 -5.90 -0.24
C ASN A 64 -11.27 -4.65 0.26
N GLU A 65 -12.08 -4.76 1.31
CA GLU A 65 -12.77 -3.59 1.90
C GLU A 65 -11.78 -2.56 2.45
N LEU A 66 -10.68 -3.00 3.06
CA LEU A 66 -9.63 -2.10 3.55
C LEU A 66 -8.79 -1.48 2.43
N VAL A 67 -8.65 -2.18 1.30
CA VAL A 67 -7.85 -1.72 0.16
C VAL A 67 -8.63 -0.78 -0.78
N LYS A 68 -9.94 -0.97 -0.96
CA LYS A 68 -10.81 -0.10 -1.78
C LYS A 68 -10.62 1.40 -1.52
N PRO A 69 -10.67 1.90 -0.26
CA PRO A 69 -10.56 3.33 -0.01
C PRO A 69 -9.17 3.91 -0.36
N LEU A 70 -8.12 3.08 -0.42
CA LEU A 70 -6.79 3.53 -0.87
C LEU A 70 -6.80 4.04 -2.31
N PHE A 71 -7.60 3.43 -3.18
CA PHE A 71 -7.69 3.81 -4.59
C PHE A 71 -8.60 5.02 -4.83
N LEU A 72 -9.57 5.27 -3.95
CA LEU A 72 -10.40 6.48 -4.04
C LEU A 72 -9.56 7.75 -3.85
N HIS A 73 -8.61 7.72 -2.93
CA HIS A 73 -7.69 8.85 -2.72
C HIS A 73 -6.76 9.09 -3.91
N LEU A 74 -6.41 8.03 -4.65
CA LEU A 74 -5.54 8.17 -5.82
C LEU A 74 -6.17 9.00 -6.93
N ASP A 75 -7.47 8.91 -7.16
CA ASP A 75 -8.13 9.63 -8.26
C ASP A 75 -8.03 11.15 -8.08
N ILE A 76 -8.14 11.62 -6.84
CA ILE A 76 -7.95 13.05 -6.50
C ILE A 76 -6.47 13.42 -6.61
N LEU A 77 -5.57 12.59 -6.08
CA LEU A 77 -4.13 12.82 -6.15
C LEU A 77 -3.58 12.84 -7.58
N LYS A 78 -4.24 12.21 -8.54
CA LYS A 78 -3.88 12.24 -9.96
C LYS A 78 -3.87 13.66 -10.53
N ILE A 79 -4.79 14.51 -10.07
CA ILE A 79 -4.93 15.89 -10.55
C ILE A 79 -3.95 16.81 -9.79
N GLU A 80 -3.75 16.56 -8.51
CA GLU A 80 -3.01 17.45 -7.61
C GLU A 80 -1.49 17.19 -7.55
N MET A 81 -1.02 16.04 -8.04
CA MET A 81 0.39 15.64 -7.99
C MET A 81 1.04 15.65 -9.37
N THR A 82 2.38 15.62 -9.40
CA THR A 82 3.12 15.41 -10.64
C THR A 82 2.81 14.02 -11.20
N ALA A 83 2.78 13.90 -12.53
CA ALA A 83 2.52 12.62 -13.18
C ALA A 83 3.50 11.52 -12.75
N ASN A 84 4.74 11.87 -12.41
CA ASN A 84 5.74 10.92 -11.95
C ASN A 84 5.44 10.42 -10.53
N ASP A 85 5.19 11.32 -9.58
CA ASP A 85 4.92 10.95 -8.19
C ASP A 85 3.59 10.20 -8.06
N TYR A 86 2.56 10.62 -8.78
CA TYR A 86 1.30 9.88 -8.89
C TYR A 86 1.54 8.47 -9.43
N ARG A 87 2.28 8.31 -10.54
CA ARG A 87 2.57 6.99 -11.12
C ARG A 87 3.29 6.07 -10.14
N LYS A 88 4.28 6.59 -9.40
CA LYS A 88 5.01 5.81 -8.39
C LYS A 88 4.09 5.36 -7.26
N LEU A 89 3.27 6.25 -6.72
CA LEU A 89 2.32 5.94 -5.64
C LEU A 89 1.22 4.97 -6.11
N SER A 90 0.62 5.21 -7.27
CA SER A 90 -0.42 4.38 -7.86
C SER A 90 0.06 2.96 -8.13
N LYS A 91 1.27 2.82 -8.68
CA LYS A 91 1.87 1.51 -8.89
C LYS A 91 2.23 0.81 -7.58
N ALA A 92 2.73 1.53 -6.58
CA ALA A 92 3.00 0.96 -5.26
C ALA A 92 1.72 0.40 -4.59
N LEU A 93 0.62 1.16 -4.63
CA LEU A 93 -0.68 0.73 -4.13
C LEU A 93 -1.28 -0.44 -4.94
N THR A 94 -1.09 -0.43 -6.26
CA THR A 94 -1.48 -1.57 -7.12
C THR A 94 -0.69 -2.83 -6.77
N GLY A 95 0.61 -2.69 -6.50
CA GLY A 95 1.48 -3.77 -6.03
C GLY A 95 1.00 -4.34 -4.71
N LEU A 96 0.70 -3.46 -3.75
CA LEU A 96 0.17 -3.80 -2.44
C LEU A 96 -1.18 -4.53 -2.55
N LYS A 97 -2.11 -4.07 -3.40
CA LYS A 97 -3.37 -4.77 -3.67
C LYS A 97 -3.14 -6.18 -4.19
N LYS A 98 -2.28 -6.35 -5.19
CA LYS A 98 -1.95 -7.68 -5.75
C LYS A 98 -1.40 -8.59 -4.66
N LEU A 99 -0.41 -8.09 -3.93
CA LEU A 99 0.28 -8.82 -2.87
C LEU A 99 -0.66 -9.26 -1.74
N LEU A 100 -1.63 -8.44 -1.39
CA LEU A 100 -2.63 -8.74 -0.37
C LEU A 100 -3.72 -9.71 -0.86
N HIS A 101 -4.01 -9.70 -2.16
CA HIS A 101 -4.93 -10.66 -2.77
C HIS A 101 -4.30 -12.05 -2.96
N PHE A 102 -2.97 -12.15 -2.96
CA PHE A 102 -2.25 -13.42 -3.13
C PHE A 102 -2.19 -14.24 -1.82
N HIS A 103 -3.08 -15.22 -1.67
CA HIS A 103 -2.99 -16.23 -0.60
C HIS A 103 -1.86 -17.24 -0.84
N ALA A 104 -1.07 -17.53 0.19
CA ALA A 104 0.12 -18.38 0.16
C ALA A 104 -0.11 -19.87 -0.18
N LYS A 105 -1.36 -20.34 -0.36
CA LYS A 105 -1.65 -21.78 -0.51
C LYS A 105 -1.29 -22.40 -1.86
N ARG A 106 -0.82 -21.63 -2.86
CA ARG A 106 -0.53 -22.20 -4.20
C ARG A 106 0.77 -21.82 -4.89
N TYR A 107 1.51 -20.77 -4.52
CA TYR A 107 2.75 -20.40 -5.24
C TYR A 107 3.78 -19.67 -4.36
N SER A 108 4.95 -20.29 -4.18
CA SER A 108 6.07 -19.80 -3.36
C SER A 108 7.04 -18.86 -4.13
N THR A 109 7.25 -19.11 -5.43
CA THR A 109 8.28 -18.42 -6.24
C THR A 109 7.81 -17.11 -6.88
N PHE A 110 6.57 -17.03 -7.37
CA PHE A 110 6.05 -15.82 -8.02
C PHE A 110 5.88 -14.65 -7.02
N GLN A 111 5.57 -14.96 -5.76
CA GLN A 111 5.42 -14.00 -4.67
C GLN A 111 6.74 -13.28 -4.34
N PHE A 112 7.86 -14.01 -4.34
CA PHE A 112 9.18 -13.42 -4.14
C PHE A 112 9.53 -12.46 -5.28
N ILE A 113 9.28 -12.85 -6.53
CA ILE A 113 9.54 -12.00 -7.71
C ILE A 113 8.67 -10.74 -7.69
N CYS A 114 7.37 -10.82 -7.38
CA CYS A 114 6.53 -9.63 -7.29
C CYS A 114 6.98 -8.68 -6.16
N ALA A 115 7.37 -9.20 -5.00
CA ALA A 115 7.92 -8.40 -3.90
C ALA A 115 9.24 -7.74 -4.31
N TRP A 116 10.14 -8.50 -4.94
CA TRP A 116 11.44 -8.00 -5.42
C TRP A 116 11.28 -6.94 -6.52
N VAL A 117 10.39 -7.16 -7.49
CA VAL A 117 10.06 -6.18 -8.54
C VAL A 117 9.43 -4.92 -7.94
N LEU A 118 8.59 -5.06 -6.90
CA LEU A 118 8.05 -3.91 -6.17
C LEU A 118 9.11 -3.16 -5.36
N GLU A 119 10.11 -3.85 -4.82
CA GLU A 119 11.20 -3.17 -4.12
C GLU A 119 12.17 -2.51 -5.10
N PHE A 120 12.51 -3.19 -6.20
CA PHE A 120 13.53 -2.75 -7.15
C PHE A 120 13.10 -1.58 -8.04
N PHE A 121 11.83 -1.52 -8.47
CA PHE A 121 11.36 -0.46 -9.38
C PHE A 121 10.78 0.78 -8.69
N TYR A 122 10.52 0.72 -7.38
CA TYR A 122 9.76 1.78 -6.68
C TYR A 122 10.48 2.41 -5.50
N PHE A 123 11.49 1.74 -4.93
CA PHE A 123 12.22 2.22 -3.76
C PHE A 123 13.73 2.43 -3.99
N ILE A 124 14.29 1.92 -5.10
CA ILE A 124 15.58 2.34 -5.66
C ILE A 124 15.32 3.48 -6.66
#